data_AF-A0A524NQU6-F1
#
_entry.id   AF-A0A524NQU6-F1
#
_cell.length_a   1.000
_cell.length_b   1.000
_cell.length_c   1.000
_cell.angle_alpha   90.00
_cell.angle_beta   90.00
_cell.angle_gamma   90.00
#
_symmetry.space_group_name_H-M   'P 1'
#
loop_
_entity.id
_entity.type
_entity.pdbx_description
1 polymer ?
#
loop_
_entity_poly.entity_id
_entity_poly.type
_entity_poly.pdbx_seq_one_letter_code
_entity_poly.pdbx_strand_id
1 'polypeptide(L)' 'MRKKDFSSFDIAAVIKELKTTLAQSRVNNIYQLDEKTVIFKLHKTGTPPIRLVMEAGRRLHVTSYAEENPA' A
#
# COMPACT_ATOMS: atom_id res chain seq x y z
N MET A 1 9.75 -5.16 21.69
CA MET A 1 10.78 -5.06 20.63
C MET A 1 10.11 -4.50 19.38
N ARG A 2 10.45 -3.28 18.93
CA ARG A 2 9.90 -2.76 17.66
C ARG A 2 10.56 -3.54 16.52
N LYS A 3 9.74 -4.15 15.67
CA LYS A 3 10.20 -4.92 14.52
C LYS A 3 10.97 -3.97 13.60
N LYS A 4 12.27 -4.22 13.42
CA LYS A 4 13.17 -3.34 12.66
C LYS A 4 13.17 -3.66 11.17
N ASP A 5 12.89 -4.91 10.82
CA ASP A 5 13.08 -5.42 9.46
C ASP A 5 11.75 -5.96 8.91
N PHE A 6 11.43 -5.56 7.67
CA PHE A 6 10.35 -6.12 6.89
C PHE A 6 10.90 -7.29 6.07
N SER A 7 10.85 -8.49 6.67
CA SER A 7 11.49 -9.69 6.11
C SER A 7 10.68 -10.28 4.94
N SER A 8 11.28 -11.23 4.22
CA SER A 8 10.59 -12.00 3.17
C SER A 8 9.37 -12.75 3.69
N PHE A 9 9.40 -13.22 4.94
CA PHE A 9 8.26 -13.85 5.60
C PHE A 9 7.10 -12.86 5.78
N ASP A 10 7.42 -11.61 6.16
CA ASP A 10 6.43 -10.55 6.35
C ASP A 10 5.79 -10.15 5.03
N ILE A 11 6.61 -10.06 3.97
CA ILE A 11 6.14 -9.82 2.60
C ILE A 11 5.16 -10.93 2.20
N ALA A 12 5.50 -12.20 2.42
CA ALA A 12 4.63 -13.32 2.06
C ALA A 12 3.29 -13.30 2.81
N ALA A 13 3.31 -13.00 4.11
CA ALA A 13 2.10 -12.87 4.92
C ALA A 13 1.21 -11.71 4.44
N VAL A 14 1.79 -10.52 4.25
CA VAL A 14 1.06 -9.33 3.80
C VAL A 14 0.47 -9.53 2.40
N ILE A 15 1.21 -10.15 1.46
CA ILE A 15 0.68 -10.46 0.13
C ILE A 15 -0.56 -11.35 0.25
N LYS A 16 -0.52 -12.37 1.10
CA LYS A 16 -1.65 -13.28 1.32
C LYS A 16 -2.87 -12.54 1.86
N GLU A 17 -2.67 -11.62 2.80
CA GLU A 17 -3.73 -10.80 3.40
C GLU A 17 -4.33 -9.80 2.41
N LEU A 18 -3.49 -9.12 1.63
CA LEU A 18 -3.93 -8.05 0.73
C LEU A 18 -4.49 -8.56 -0.59
N LYS A 19 -4.20 -9.81 -0.99
CA LYS A 19 -4.60 -10.36 -2.29
C LYS A 19 -6.11 -10.24 -2.54
N THR A 20 -6.95 -10.58 -1.57
CA THR A 20 -8.42 -10.55 -1.71
C THR A 20 -8.95 -9.12 -1.86
N THR A 21 -8.41 -8.20 -1.06
CA THR A 21 -8.76 -6.77 -1.08
C THR A 21 -8.37 -6.15 -2.42
N LEU A 22 -7.12 -6.35 -2.86
CA LEU A 22 -6.54 -5.70 -4.03
C LEU A 22 -6.91 -6.37 -5.36
N ALA A 23 -7.29 -7.65 -5.37
CA ALA A 23 -7.67 -8.36 -6.60
C ALA A 23 -8.77 -7.62 -7.37
N GLN A 24 -8.63 -7.59 -8.70
CA GLN A 24 -9.54 -6.92 -9.64
C GLN A 24 -9.62 -5.39 -9.46
N SER A 25 -8.71 -4.78 -8.70
CA SER A 25 -8.61 -3.32 -8.62
C SER A 25 -7.83 -2.77 -9.81
N ARG A 26 -8.18 -1.57 -10.26
CA ARG A 26 -7.46 -0.83 -11.30
C ARG A 26 -6.61 0.26 -10.65
N VAL A 27 -5.41 0.46 -11.16
CA VAL A 27 -4.57 1.60 -10.76
C VAL A 27 -5.20 2.87 -11.32
N ASN A 28 -5.51 3.82 -10.46
CA ASN A 28 -6.04 5.13 -10.84
C ASN A 28 -4.89 6.13 -10.94
N ASN A 29 -4.15 6.31 -9.83
CA ASN A 29 -2.96 7.17 -9.78
C ASN A 29 -1.83 6.47 -9.01
N ILE A 30 -0.60 6.90 -9.28
CA ILE A 30 0.60 6.54 -8.53
C ILE A 30 1.22 7.85 -8.03
N TYR A 31 1.53 7.90 -6.73
CA TYR A 31 2.17 9.03 -6.09
C TYR A 31 3.51 8.56 -5.53
N GLN A 32 4.58 9.30 -5.81
CA GLN A 32 5.86 9.11 -5.15
C GLN A 32 6.02 10.20 -4.11
N LEU A 33 6.08 9.82 -2.83
CA LEU A 33 6.22 10.79 -1.73
C LEU A 33 7.69 11.13 -1.47
N ASP A 34 8.57 10.15 -1.62
CA ASP A 34 10.01 10.29 -1.46
C ASP A 34 10.74 9.20 -2.28
N GLU A 35 12.06 9.09 -2.11
CA GLU A 35 12.90 8.10 -2.81
C GLU A 35 12.54 6.64 -2.52
N LYS A 36 11.88 6.36 -1.39
CA LYS A 36 11.60 5.03 -0.86
C LYS A 36 10.11 4.73 -0.73
N THR A 37 9.24 5.74 -0.80
CA THR A 37 7.80 5.63 -0.52
C THR A 37 6.97 5.93 -1.77
N VAL A 38 6.14 4.96 -2.15
CA VAL A 38 5.18 5.09 -3.26
C VAL A 38 3.79 4.68 -2.79
N ILE A 39 2.78 5.44 -3.21
CA ILE A 39 1.36 5.17 -2.92
C ILE A 39 0.62 4.90 -4.22
N PHE A 40 -0.04 3.75 -4.29
CA PHE A 40 -0.92 3.41 -5.39
C PHE A 40 -2.35 3.70 -4.96
N LYS A 41 -3.02 4.61 -5.66
CA LYS A 41 -4.46 4.85 -5.53
C LYS A 41 -5.17 3.90 -6.47
N LEU A 42 -5.86 2.92 -5.90
CA LEU A 42 -6.58 1.89 -6.62
C LEU A 42 -8.08 2.17 -6.59
N HIS A 43 -8.75 1.85 -7.68
CA HIS A 43 -10.19 1.89 -7.81
C HIS A 43 -10.73 0.48 -8.00
N LYS A 44 -11.78 0.14 -7.25
CA LYS A 44 -12.53 -1.11 -7.38
C LYS A 44 -14.01 -0.81 -7.19
N THR A 45 -14.83 -1.31 -8.12
CA THR A 45 -16.26 -1.04 -8.14
C THR A 45 -16.92 -1.49 -6.83
N GLY A 46 -17.75 -0.63 -6.26
CA GLY A 46 -18.45 -0.91 -5.00
C GLY A 46 -17.59 -0.76 -3.75
N THR A 47 -16.35 -0.27 -3.86
CA THR A 47 -15.50 0.03 -2.70
C THR A 47 -14.95 1.45 -2.77
N PRO A 48 -14.74 2.12 -1.61
CA PRO A 48 -13.99 3.37 -1.58
C PRO A 48 -12.59 3.21 -2.20
N PRO A 49 -11.97 4.30 -2.69
CA PRO A 49 -10.60 4.26 -3.19
C PRO A 49 -9.64 3.64 -2.19
N ILE A 50 -8.89 2.63 -2.63
CA ILE A 50 -7.92 1.90 -1.82
C ILE A 50 -6.57 2.57 -2.01
N ARG A 51 -5.90 2.96 -0.92
CA ARG A 51 -4.53 3.49 -0.97
C ARG A 51 -3.57 2.43 -0.48
N LEU A 52 -2.75 1.90 -1.38
CA LEU A 52 -1.69 0.95 -1.07
C LEU A 52 -0.38 1.70 -0.88
N VAL A 53 0.16 1.67 0.33
CA VAL A 53 1.43 2.30 0.69
C VAL A 53 2.54 1.26 0.65
N MET A 54 3.59 1.58 -0.09
CA MET A 54 4.79 0.77 -0.23
C MET A 54 5.99 1.61 0.17
N GLU A 55 6.73 1.15 1.17
CA GLU A 55 7.97 1.78 1.60
C GLU A 55 9.09 0.76 1.68
N ALA A 56 10.14 1.00 0.90
CA ALA A 56 11.25 0.08 0.72
C ALA A 56 11.89 -0.33 2.05
N GLY A 57 11.92 -1.64 2.31
CA GLY A 57 12.52 -2.23 3.52
C GLY A 57 11.73 -2.01 4.82
N ARG A 58 10.59 -1.30 4.80
CA ARG A 58 9.86 -0.94 6.03
C ARG A 58 8.45 -1.48 6.12
N ARG A 59 7.60 -1.27 5.10
CA ARG A 59 6.17 -1.60 5.19
C ARG A 59 5.46 -1.72 3.84
N LEU A 60 4.43 -2.56 3.82
CA LEU A 60 3.45 -2.71 2.75
C LEU A 60 2.07 -2.81 3.42
N HIS A 61 1.16 -1.87 3.16
CA HIS A 61 -0.17 -1.89 3.79
C HIS A 61 -1.18 -1.02 3.04
N VAL A 62 -2.47 -1.24 3.31
CA VAL A 62 -3.56 -0.39 2.84
C VAL A 62 -3.95 0.60 3.94
N THR A 63 -4.27 1.84 3.56
CA THR A 63 -4.80 2.86 4.47
C THR A 63 -6.06 3.51 3.92
N SER A 64 -6.99 3.86 4.83
CA SER A 64 -8.16 4.69 4.54
C SER A 64 -7.85 6.19 4.66
N TYR A 65 -6.72 6.56 5.26
CA TYR A 65 -6.31 7.95 5.39
C TYR A 65 -5.92 8.51 4.02
N ALA A 66 -6.57 9.61 3.65
CA ALA A 66 -6.10 10.48 2.58
C ALA A 66 -5.10 11.45 3.20
N GLU A 67 -3.82 11.11 3.18
CA GLU A 67 -2.79 12.12 3.45
C GLU A 67 -2.97 13.24 2.41
N GLU A 68 -2.93 14.51 2.86
CA GLU A 68 -3.03 15.66 1.95
C GLU A 68 -1.90 15.54 0.92
N ASN A 69 -2.22 15.78 -0.35
CA ASN A 69 -1.21 15.83 -1.40
C ASN A 69 -0.08 16.75 -0.91
N PRO A 70 1.19 16.31 -0.89
CA PRO A 70 2.28 17.25 -0.65
C PRO A 70 2.15 18.34 -1.71
N ALA A 71 2.06 19.59 -1.24
CA ALA A 71 1.95 20.77 -2.07
C ALA A 71 3.13 20.90 -3.03
#